data_AF-A0A923M6C1-F1
#
_entry.id   AF-A0A923M6C1-F1
#
_cell.length_a   1.000
_cell.length_b   1.000
_cell.length_c   1.000
_cell.angle_alpha   90.00
_cell.angle_beta   90.00
_cell.angle_gamma   90.00
#
_symmetry.space_group_name_H-M   'P 1'
#
loop_
_entity.id
_entity.type
_entity.pdbx_description
1 polymer ?
#
loop_
_entity_poly.entity_id
_entity_poly.type
_entity_poly.pdbx_seq_one_letter_code
_entity_poly.pdbx_strand_id
1 'polypeptide(L)'
;MIDVTLENFESEVIAASMTQPVLVDFWAEWCGPCKAIGPILEKLEGAYGGAFKLAKINSDEEQQLSAAFGIRSIPTVILMKNGQPVDGFMGALPEGKVREFLDKHVQAQEGEPEEEELPAEEPGAADPAAQLEKLQHAVATDPSNDDARFDYVKALLLAGRVADAQRAFEPVANKAGVSRKIDALARWLDAVKFAEGGAQLAEFDAKIAANKRDFEARFARARLLMAKQQWTAAMDELLEILMRDKAWNEDLARKTYIAILEIIEPPKAKVADGQIPPDDPTVATYRRRLSSVVLS
;
A
#
# COMPACT_ATOMS: atom_id res chain seq x y z
N MET A 1 -4.48 -1.02 -16.64
CA MET A 1 -4.14 -0.49 -17.97
C MET A 1 -4.45 1.01 -18.11
N ILE A 2 -3.48 1.78 -18.61
CA ILE A 2 -3.63 3.19 -18.96
C ILE A 2 -2.88 3.50 -20.27
N ASP A 3 -3.47 4.33 -21.13
CA ASP A 3 -2.77 4.88 -22.29
C ASP A 3 -1.92 6.08 -21.86
N VAL A 4 -0.64 6.01 -22.20
CA VAL A 4 0.36 6.98 -21.78
C VAL A 4 0.73 7.87 -22.95
N THR A 5 0.67 9.18 -22.68
CA THR A 5 1.05 10.27 -23.57
C THR A 5 2.25 11.01 -22.98
N LEU A 6 2.88 11.88 -23.76
CA LEU A 6 3.96 12.73 -23.24
C LEU A 6 3.53 13.55 -22.01
N GLU A 7 2.26 13.98 -21.94
CA GLU A 7 1.74 14.83 -20.86
C GLU A 7 1.61 14.09 -19.52
N ASN A 8 1.25 12.80 -19.54
CA ASN A 8 1.03 12.01 -18.33
C ASN A 8 2.19 11.04 -18.03
N PHE A 9 3.20 10.96 -18.89
CA PHE A 9 4.32 10.03 -18.76
C PHE A 9 5.06 10.16 -17.42
N GLU A 10 5.30 11.40 -16.96
CA GLU A 10 6.03 11.64 -15.71
C GLU A 10 5.27 11.09 -14.49
N SER A 11 3.96 11.30 -14.40
CA SER A 11 3.15 10.81 -13.29
C SER A 11 2.87 9.31 -13.38
N GLU A 12 2.46 8.83 -14.56
CA GLU A 12 1.90 7.49 -14.74
C GLU A 12 2.96 6.40 -14.90
N VAL A 13 4.18 6.77 -15.33
CA VAL A 13 5.29 5.84 -15.52
C VAL A 13 6.43 6.12 -14.54
N ILE A 14 6.99 7.33 -14.54
CA ILE A 14 8.18 7.62 -13.73
C ILE A 14 7.84 7.64 -12.24
N ALA A 15 6.92 8.50 -11.80
CA ALA A 15 6.53 8.60 -10.40
C ALA A 15 5.88 7.31 -9.90
N ALA A 16 4.99 6.69 -10.68
CA ALA A 16 4.38 5.40 -10.33
C ALA A 16 5.43 4.29 -10.12
N SER A 17 6.47 4.23 -10.97
CA SER A 17 7.53 3.22 -10.85
C SER A 17 8.37 3.32 -9.56
N MET A 18 8.27 4.43 -8.83
CA MET A 18 8.92 4.61 -7.52
C MET A 18 8.26 3.79 -6.41
N THR A 19 6.99 3.43 -6.57
CA THR A 19 6.21 2.68 -5.56
C THR A 19 5.77 1.32 -6.06
N GLN A 20 5.52 1.16 -7.36
CA GLN A 20 5.05 -0.08 -7.97
C GLN A 20 5.68 -0.22 -9.36
N PRO A 21 6.27 -1.38 -9.74
CA PRO A 21 6.83 -1.57 -11.07
C PRO A 21 5.82 -1.29 -12.19
N VAL A 22 6.24 -0.58 -13.23
CA VAL A 22 5.40 -0.22 -14.38
C VAL A 22 5.93 -0.93 -15.62
N LEU A 23 5.12 -1.80 -16.22
CA LEU A 23 5.41 -2.47 -17.47
C LEU A 23 4.87 -1.61 -18.62
N VAL A 24 5.76 -1.12 -19.48
CA VAL A 24 5.45 -0.22 -20.59
C VAL A 24 5.46 -1.01 -21.90
N ASP A 25 4.32 -1.10 -22.58
CA ASP A 25 4.15 -1.73 -23.88
C ASP A 25 4.11 -0.68 -25.00
N PHE A 26 5.11 -0.70 -25.88
CA PHE A 26 5.17 0.13 -27.07
C PHE A 26 4.55 -0.60 -28.26
N TRP A 27 3.44 -0.07 -28.78
CA TRP A 27 2.59 -0.72 -29.77
C TRP A 27 2.13 0.22 -30.89
N ALA A 28 1.45 -0.31 -31.91
CA ALA A 28 0.74 0.47 -32.94
C ALA A 28 -0.40 -0.36 -33.56
N GLU A 29 -1.39 0.30 -34.17
CA GLU A 29 -2.59 -0.35 -34.72
C GLU A 29 -2.32 -1.35 -35.86
N TRP A 30 -1.31 -1.05 -36.68
CA TRP A 30 -0.88 -1.89 -37.80
C TRP A 30 0.03 -3.06 -37.37
N CYS A 31 0.48 -3.06 -36.11
CA CYS A 31 1.40 -4.08 -35.60
C CYS A 31 0.66 -5.40 -35.32
N GLY A 32 0.72 -6.32 -36.27
CA GLY A 32 0.16 -7.68 -36.12
C GLY A 32 0.62 -8.41 -34.85
N PRO A 33 1.93 -8.47 -34.54
CA PRO A 33 2.42 -9.13 -33.32
C PRO A 33 1.95 -8.45 -32.02
N CYS A 34 1.70 -7.14 -32.03
CA CYS A 34 1.19 -6.41 -30.86
C CYS A 34 -0.20 -6.91 -30.44
N LYS A 35 -1.04 -7.30 -31.42
CA LYS A 35 -2.37 -7.87 -31.17
C LYS A 35 -2.32 -9.25 -30.48
N ALA A 36 -1.19 -9.95 -30.58
CA ALA A 36 -0.99 -11.21 -29.87
C ALA A 36 -0.50 -11.00 -28.43
N ILE A 37 0.39 -10.04 -28.21
CA ILE A 37 1.00 -9.82 -26.89
C ILE A 37 0.14 -8.94 -25.97
N GLY A 38 -0.56 -7.93 -26.50
CA GLY A 38 -1.38 -7.02 -25.69
C GLY A 38 -2.35 -7.74 -24.74
N PRO A 39 -3.18 -8.70 -25.24
CA PRO A 39 -4.08 -9.47 -24.37
C PRO A 39 -3.36 -10.32 -23.32
N ILE A 40 -2.14 -10.80 -23.62
CA ILE A 40 -1.33 -11.54 -22.66
C ILE A 40 -0.86 -10.61 -21.55
N LEU A 41 -0.39 -9.40 -21.88
CA LEU A 41 0.04 -8.41 -20.89
C LEU A 41 -1.13 -7.97 -20.00
N GLU A 42 -2.29 -7.69 -20.59
CA GLU A 42 -3.52 -7.31 -19.87
C GLU A 42 -3.98 -8.44 -18.93
N LYS A 43 -3.97 -9.69 -19.41
CA LYS A 43 -4.27 -10.87 -18.59
C LYS A 43 -3.30 -11.01 -17.43
N LEU A 44 -2.01 -10.78 -17.65
CA LEU A 44 -1.00 -10.89 -16.61
C LEU A 44 -1.06 -9.71 -15.63
N GLU A 45 -1.43 -8.50 -16.05
CA GLU A 45 -1.68 -7.36 -15.15
C GLU A 45 -2.75 -7.74 -14.12
N GLY A 46 -3.86 -8.33 -14.58
CA GLY A 46 -4.92 -8.85 -13.70
C GLY A 46 -4.43 -10.02 -12.84
N ALA A 47 -3.79 -11.03 -13.44
CA ALA A 47 -3.36 -12.23 -12.72
C ALA A 47 -2.28 -11.97 -11.66
N TYR A 48 -1.50 -10.89 -11.79
CA TYR A 48 -0.49 -10.48 -10.82
C TYR A 48 -1.06 -9.55 -9.74
N GLY A 49 -2.36 -9.26 -9.76
CA GLY A 49 -3.09 -8.71 -8.63
C GLY A 49 -2.59 -7.36 -8.13
N GLY A 50 -2.06 -6.51 -9.02
CA GLY A 50 -1.44 -5.26 -8.64
C GLY A 50 0.04 -5.36 -8.24
N ALA A 51 0.75 -6.45 -8.57
CA ALA A 51 2.22 -6.47 -8.42
C ALA A 51 2.93 -5.51 -9.38
N PHE A 52 2.32 -5.22 -10.52
CA PHE A 52 2.79 -4.25 -11.49
C PHE A 52 1.60 -3.55 -12.15
N LYS A 53 1.88 -2.40 -12.77
CA LYS A 53 0.93 -1.65 -13.59
C LYS A 53 1.31 -1.75 -15.06
N LEU A 54 0.34 -1.98 -15.95
CA LEU A 54 0.53 -1.94 -17.39
C LEU A 54 0.23 -0.54 -17.94
N ALA A 55 1.21 0.02 -18.64
CA ALA A 55 1.14 1.28 -19.38
C ALA A 55 1.33 1.00 -20.87
N LYS A 56 0.50 1.58 -21.72
CA LYS A 56 0.58 1.41 -23.18
C LYS A 56 0.96 2.73 -23.84
N ILE A 57 1.93 2.68 -24.75
CA ILE A 57 2.37 3.83 -25.53
C ILE A 57 2.21 3.49 -27.01
N ASN A 58 1.37 4.24 -27.71
CA ASN A 58 1.25 4.13 -29.15
C ASN A 58 2.47 4.81 -29.80
N SER A 59 3.33 4.03 -30.47
CA SER A 59 4.57 4.54 -31.06
C SER A 59 4.37 5.47 -32.25
N ASP A 60 3.22 5.43 -32.93
CA ASP A 60 2.91 6.34 -34.04
C ASP A 60 2.50 7.74 -33.52
N GLU A 61 1.79 7.78 -32.40
CA GLU A 61 1.29 9.00 -31.77
C GLU A 61 2.35 9.64 -30.86
N GLU A 62 3.06 8.82 -30.07
CA GLU A 62 4.03 9.23 -29.07
C GLU A 62 5.47 8.95 -29.54
N GLN A 63 5.82 9.48 -30.71
CA GLN A 63 7.12 9.28 -31.34
C GLN A 63 8.28 9.80 -30.48
N GLN A 64 8.07 10.88 -29.73
CA GLN A 64 9.08 11.45 -28.85
C GLN A 64 9.42 10.50 -27.69
N LEU A 65 8.40 9.89 -27.05
CA LEU A 65 8.61 8.89 -26.01
C LEU A 65 9.30 7.65 -26.59
N SER A 66 8.85 7.17 -27.75
CA SER A 66 9.47 6.04 -28.45
C SER A 66 10.95 6.30 -28.76
N ALA A 67 11.30 7.52 -29.18
CA ALA A 67 12.70 7.91 -29.42
C ALA A 67 13.52 7.99 -28.12
N ALA A 68 12.94 8.54 -27.03
CA ALA A 68 13.60 8.64 -25.74
C ALA A 68 13.95 7.28 -25.14
N PHE A 69 13.09 6.28 -25.34
CA PHE A 69 13.33 4.89 -24.94
C PHE A 69 14.18 4.10 -25.96
N GLY A 70 14.57 4.72 -27.07
CA GLY A 70 15.36 4.06 -28.11
C GLY A 70 14.63 2.93 -28.81
N ILE A 71 13.30 3.00 -28.92
CA ILE A 71 12.47 1.98 -29.56
C ILE A 71 12.75 1.93 -31.06
N ARG A 72 13.20 0.77 -31.55
CA ARG A 72 13.55 0.54 -32.97
C ARG A 72 12.60 -0.41 -33.69
N SER A 73 11.81 -1.15 -32.93
CA SER A 73 10.84 -2.14 -33.41
C SER A 73 9.73 -2.30 -32.39
N ILE A 74 8.52 -2.60 -32.85
CA ILE A 74 7.38 -2.91 -31.99
C ILE A 74 6.85 -4.33 -32.26
N PRO A 75 6.30 -5.03 -31.24
CA PRO A 75 6.17 -4.58 -29.86
C PRO A 75 7.52 -4.58 -29.14
N THR A 76 7.72 -3.60 -28.26
CA THR A 76 8.81 -3.60 -27.29
C THR A 76 8.21 -3.34 -25.93
N VAL A 77 8.58 -4.16 -24.95
CA VAL A 77 8.07 -4.05 -23.58
C VAL A 77 9.24 -3.74 -22.66
N ILE A 78 9.09 -2.70 -21.83
CA ILE A 78 10.12 -2.23 -20.90
C ILE A 78 9.55 -2.19 -19.49
N LEU A 79 10.27 -2.76 -18.53
CA LEU A 79 9.93 -2.66 -17.12
C LEU A 79 10.63 -1.47 -16.48
N MET A 80 9.84 -0.60 -15.86
CA MET A 80 10.28 0.57 -15.11
C MET A 80 10.20 0.29 -13.61
N LYS A 81 11.26 0.60 -12.87
CA LYS A 81 11.31 0.50 -11.41
C LYS A 81 12.24 1.57 -10.85
N ASN A 82 11.83 2.22 -9.76
CA ASN A 82 12.57 3.33 -9.14
C ASN A 82 12.90 4.46 -10.14
N GLY A 83 11.97 4.77 -11.04
CA GLY A 83 12.11 5.84 -12.03
C GLY A 83 12.99 5.50 -13.23
N GLN A 84 13.46 4.26 -13.37
CA GLN A 84 14.41 3.86 -14.40
C GLN A 84 14.02 2.56 -15.10
N PRO A 85 14.40 2.36 -16.38
CA PRO A 85 14.24 1.07 -17.06
C PRO A 85 15.22 0.04 -16.46
N VAL A 86 14.68 -1.10 -16.03
CA VAL A 86 15.48 -2.15 -15.35
C VAL A 86 15.64 -3.42 -16.18
N ASP A 87 14.70 -3.72 -17.08
CA ASP A 87 14.77 -4.83 -18.03
C ASP A 87 13.74 -4.62 -19.14
N GLY A 88 13.82 -5.41 -20.22
CA GLY A 88 12.84 -5.36 -21.31
C GLY A 88 13.07 -6.43 -22.35
N PHE A 89 12.09 -6.60 -23.22
CA PHE A 89 12.16 -7.54 -24.34
C PHE A 89 11.49 -6.98 -25.59
N MET A 90 11.86 -7.52 -26.74
CA MET A 90 11.31 -7.14 -28.04
C MET A 90 10.59 -8.31 -28.68
N GLY A 91 9.49 -8.02 -29.38
CA GLY A 91 8.67 -9.00 -30.07
C GLY A 91 7.59 -9.64 -29.19
N ALA A 92 6.68 -10.38 -29.85
CA ALA A 92 5.61 -11.10 -29.18
C ALA A 92 6.14 -12.39 -28.55
N LEU A 93 6.17 -12.45 -27.22
CA LEU A 93 6.56 -13.63 -26.47
C LEU A 93 5.34 -14.43 -26.01
N PRO A 94 5.42 -15.78 -25.91
CA PRO A 94 4.39 -16.58 -25.27
C PRO A 94 4.22 -16.22 -23.78
N GLU A 95 3.00 -16.39 -23.25
CA GLU A 95 2.64 -16.06 -21.86
C GLU A 95 3.64 -16.60 -20.82
N GLY A 96 4.10 -17.86 -20.97
CA GLY A 96 5.08 -18.45 -20.06
C GLY A 96 6.41 -17.70 -20.02
N LYS A 97 6.88 -17.16 -21.15
CA LYS A 97 8.11 -16.37 -21.22
C LYS A 97 7.94 -14.96 -20.66
N VAL A 98 6.74 -14.40 -20.78
CA VAL A 98 6.40 -13.13 -20.13
C VAL A 98 6.33 -13.31 -18.61
N ARG A 99 5.75 -14.40 -18.09
CA ARG A 99 5.82 -14.74 -16.65
C ARG A 99 7.24 -14.91 -16.16
N GLU A 100 8.05 -15.73 -16.84
CA GLU A 100 9.47 -15.90 -16.50
C GLU A 100 10.25 -14.57 -16.48
N PHE A 101 9.88 -13.61 -17.33
CA PHE A 101 10.43 -12.26 -17.30
C PHE A 101 9.95 -11.48 -16.06
N LEU A 102 8.64 -11.47 -15.80
CA LEU A 102 8.04 -10.76 -14.68
C LEU A 102 8.53 -11.31 -13.32
N ASP A 103 8.60 -12.62 -13.15
CA ASP A 103 8.98 -13.28 -11.89
C ASP A 103 10.40 -12.94 -11.42
N LYS A 104 11.27 -12.45 -12.33
CA LYS A 104 12.60 -11.94 -11.98
C LYS A 104 12.55 -10.61 -11.23
N HIS A 105 11.48 -9.84 -11.41
CA HIS A 105 11.43 -8.42 -11.04
C HIS A 105 10.24 -8.05 -10.14
N VAL A 106 9.15 -8.80 -10.25
CA VAL A 106 7.90 -8.65 -9.51
C VAL A 106 7.48 -9.98 -8.90
N GLN A 107 7.06 -9.92 -7.64
CA GLN A 107 6.41 -11.04 -6.97
C GLN A 107 4.91 -10.84 -7.19
N ALA A 108 4.23 -11.84 -7.76
CA ALA A 108 2.79 -11.79 -7.92
C ALA A 108 2.12 -11.46 -6.58
N GLN A 109 1.26 -10.43 -6.59
CA GLN A 109 0.34 -10.20 -5.49
C GLN A 109 -0.89 -11.03 -5.80
N GLU A 110 -1.33 -11.84 -4.85
CA GLU A 110 -2.58 -12.58 -4.97
C GLU A 110 -3.71 -11.53 -5.01
N GLY A 111 -4.22 -11.23 -6.21
CA GLY A 111 -5.31 -10.30 -6.43
C GLY A 111 -6.45 -10.98 -7.17
N GLU A 112 -7.64 -10.71 -6.66
CA GLU A 112 -8.95 -11.20 -7.05
C GLU A 112 -9.31 -10.80 -8.50
N PRO A 113 -9.88 -11.69 -9.33
CA PRO A 113 -10.71 -11.27 -10.46
C PRO A 113 -12.13 -10.92 -9.98
N GLU A 114 -12.70 -9.90 -10.63
CA GLU A 114 -14.06 -9.41 -10.45
C GLU A 114 -15.12 -10.54 -10.52
N GLU A 115 -16.17 -10.34 -9.74
CA GLU A 115 -17.29 -11.24 -9.42
C GLU A 115 -17.90 -11.99 -10.64
N GLU A 116 -17.93 -13.33 -10.58
CA GLU A 116 -19.10 -14.14 -10.96
C GLU A 116 -18.97 -15.60 -10.45
N GLU A 117 -19.83 -15.93 -9.48
CA GLU A 117 -20.39 -17.24 -9.07
C GLU A 117 -19.48 -18.51 -8.87
N LEU A 118 -19.43 -18.95 -7.60
CA LEU A 118 -18.93 -20.21 -6.98
C LEU A 118 -19.16 -21.54 -7.74
N PRO A 119 -18.56 -22.70 -7.37
CA PRO A 119 -17.43 -22.97 -6.44
C PRO A 119 -16.38 -23.97 -6.98
N ALA A 120 -15.12 -23.89 -6.53
CA ALA A 120 -14.23 -25.05 -6.45
C ALA A 120 -13.07 -24.79 -5.48
N GLU A 121 -12.97 -25.64 -4.45
CA GLU A 121 -11.79 -25.79 -3.61
C GLU A 121 -10.56 -26.11 -4.48
N GLU A 122 -9.41 -25.48 -4.20
CA GLU A 122 -8.07 -26.09 -4.12
C GLU A 122 -7.04 -25.07 -3.58
N PRO A 123 -5.96 -25.54 -2.94
CA PRO A 123 -5.25 -24.86 -1.85
C PRO A 123 -3.99 -24.11 -2.33
N GLY A 124 -3.63 -23.00 -1.67
CA GLY A 124 -2.23 -22.53 -1.73
C GLY A 124 -1.95 -21.02 -1.65
N ALA A 125 -2.98 -20.18 -1.65
CA ALA A 125 -2.94 -18.79 -1.24
C ALA A 125 -3.53 -18.71 0.16
N ALA A 126 -3.03 -17.87 1.07
CA ALA A 126 -3.73 -17.66 2.33
C ALA A 126 -4.98 -16.84 2.04
N ASP A 127 -6.06 -17.52 1.64
CA ASP A 127 -7.39 -16.94 1.43
C ASP A 127 -7.65 -15.92 2.55
N PRO A 128 -7.83 -14.63 2.25
CA PRO A 128 -8.04 -13.59 3.25
C PRO A 128 -9.16 -13.96 4.23
N ALA A 129 -10.18 -14.69 3.77
CA ALA A 129 -11.23 -15.24 4.61
C ALA A 129 -10.70 -16.37 5.51
N ALA A 130 -10.01 -17.38 4.97
CA ALA A 130 -9.38 -18.44 5.76
C ALA A 130 -8.34 -17.91 6.78
N GLN A 131 -7.57 -16.88 6.43
CA GLN A 131 -6.63 -16.23 7.33
C GLN A 131 -7.37 -15.48 8.44
N LEU A 132 -8.48 -14.81 8.11
CA LEU A 132 -9.32 -14.15 9.10
C LEU A 132 -9.99 -15.17 10.04
N GLU A 133 -10.46 -16.30 9.52
CA GLU A 133 -11.01 -17.41 10.31
C GLU A 133 -9.96 -18.01 11.24
N LYS A 134 -8.73 -18.21 10.74
CA LYS A 134 -7.61 -18.68 11.56
C LYS A 134 -7.28 -17.72 12.70
N LEU A 135 -7.26 -16.42 12.42
CA LEU A 135 -7.05 -15.38 13.43
C LEU A 135 -8.20 -15.35 14.45
N GLN A 136 -9.44 -15.47 13.99
CA GLN A 136 -10.61 -15.58 14.85
C GLN A 136 -10.53 -16.81 15.76
N HIS A 137 -10.16 -17.97 15.22
CA HIS A 137 -9.99 -19.21 15.97
C HIS A 137 -8.84 -19.11 16.99
N ALA A 138 -7.73 -18.46 16.64
CA ALA A 138 -6.63 -18.19 17.57
C ALA A 138 -7.09 -17.34 18.77
N VAL A 139 -7.86 -16.28 18.52
CA VAL A 139 -8.42 -15.43 19.58
C VAL A 139 -9.46 -16.19 20.42
N ALA A 140 -10.23 -17.09 19.83
CA ALA A 140 -11.19 -17.92 20.56
C ALA A 140 -10.49 -18.96 21.45
N THR A 141 -9.37 -19.52 20.99
CA THR A 141 -8.59 -20.54 21.71
C THR A 141 -7.81 -19.94 22.87
N ASP A 142 -7.25 -18.75 22.68
CA ASP A 142 -6.59 -17.98 23.74
C ASP A 142 -7.07 -16.53 23.75
N PRO A 143 -8.18 -16.25 24.45
CA PRO A 143 -8.72 -14.89 24.56
C PRO A 143 -7.80 -13.89 25.26
N SER A 144 -6.77 -14.35 25.97
CA SER A 144 -5.82 -13.50 26.69
C SER A 144 -4.63 -13.05 25.84
N ASN A 145 -4.44 -13.68 24.68
CA ASN A 145 -3.34 -13.40 23.77
C ASN A 145 -3.55 -12.09 23.01
N ASP A 146 -2.89 -11.04 23.48
CA ASP A 146 -2.97 -9.70 22.90
C ASP A 146 -2.36 -9.64 21.49
N ASP A 147 -1.41 -10.50 21.14
CA ASP A 147 -0.82 -10.57 19.80
C ASP A 147 -1.82 -11.13 18.79
N ALA A 148 -2.44 -12.28 19.10
CA ALA A 148 -3.47 -12.89 18.27
C ALA A 148 -4.67 -11.94 18.08
N ARG A 149 -5.06 -11.24 19.15
CA ARG A 149 -6.14 -10.27 19.08
C ARG A 149 -5.76 -9.02 18.30
N PHE A 150 -4.51 -8.58 18.42
CA PHE A 150 -4.00 -7.47 17.63
C PHE A 150 -4.10 -7.77 16.14
N ASP A 151 -3.59 -8.93 15.72
CA ASP A 151 -3.59 -9.36 14.33
C ASP A 151 -5.02 -9.53 13.79
N TYR A 152 -5.94 -10.09 14.60
CA TYR A 152 -7.35 -10.25 14.22
C TYR A 152 -8.07 -8.92 14.01
N VAL A 153 -7.98 -7.99 14.97
CA VAL A 153 -8.62 -6.67 14.85
C VAL A 153 -8.01 -5.87 13.71
N LYS A 154 -6.68 -5.92 13.53
CA LYS A 154 -5.98 -5.30 12.40
C LYS A 154 -6.50 -5.84 11.07
N ALA A 155 -6.64 -7.16 10.93
CA ALA A 155 -7.16 -7.79 9.71
C ALA A 155 -8.60 -7.34 9.41
N LEU A 156 -9.47 -7.26 10.43
CA LEU A 156 -10.84 -6.77 10.26
C LEU A 156 -10.89 -5.31 9.79
N LEU A 157 -10.01 -4.44 10.31
CA LEU A 157 -9.93 -3.04 9.90
C LEU A 157 -9.39 -2.89 8.48
N LEU A 158 -8.39 -3.68 8.09
CA LEU A 158 -7.90 -3.72 6.71
C LEU A 158 -9.00 -4.14 5.73
N ALA A 159 -9.81 -5.13 6.12
CA ALA A 159 -10.96 -5.62 5.34
C ALA A 159 -12.20 -4.69 5.39
N GLY A 160 -12.11 -3.51 6.03
CA GLY A 160 -13.24 -2.58 6.17
C GLY A 160 -14.38 -3.07 7.08
N ARG A 161 -14.21 -4.19 7.80
CA ARG A 161 -15.20 -4.77 8.71
C ARG A 161 -15.17 -4.08 10.09
N VAL A 162 -15.45 -2.77 10.09
CA VAL A 162 -15.30 -1.90 11.28
C VAL A 162 -16.14 -2.37 12.47
N ALA A 163 -17.39 -2.77 12.24
CA ALA A 163 -18.28 -3.25 13.30
C ALA A 163 -17.74 -4.53 13.98
N ASP A 164 -17.17 -5.45 13.19
CA ASP A 164 -16.55 -6.67 13.69
C ASP A 164 -15.27 -6.35 14.45
N ALA A 165 -14.43 -5.46 13.90
CA ALA A 165 -13.21 -5.00 14.56
C ALA A 165 -13.50 -4.41 15.93
N GLN A 166 -14.55 -3.59 16.03
CA GLN A 166 -14.98 -2.99 17.29
C GLN A 166 -15.40 -4.05 18.32
N ARG A 167 -16.17 -5.06 17.91
CA ARG A 167 -16.59 -6.16 18.79
C ARG A 167 -15.40 -7.01 19.26
N ALA A 168 -14.47 -7.31 18.37
CA ALA A 168 -13.27 -8.07 18.70
C ALA A 168 -12.31 -7.30 19.63
N PHE A 169 -12.28 -5.97 19.51
CA PHE A 169 -11.46 -5.09 20.34
C PHE A 169 -12.02 -4.87 21.75
N GLU A 170 -13.35 -4.80 21.90
CA GLU A 170 -14.04 -4.42 23.15
C GLU A 170 -13.51 -5.13 24.42
N PRO A 171 -13.26 -6.46 24.44
CA PRO A 171 -12.85 -7.12 25.68
C PRO A 171 -11.40 -6.81 26.11
N VAL A 172 -10.58 -6.19 25.24
CA VAL A 172 -9.23 -5.72 25.56
C VAL A 172 -9.11 -4.20 25.61
N ALA A 173 -10.21 -3.46 25.42
CA ALA A 173 -10.19 -2.00 25.36
C ALA A 173 -9.59 -1.35 26.62
N ASN A 174 -9.76 -1.96 27.79
CA ASN A 174 -9.19 -1.50 29.06
C ASN A 174 -7.65 -1.57 29.11
N LYS A 175 -7.01 -2.30 28.19
CA LYS A 175 -5.54 -2.38 28.07
C LYS A 175 -4.97 -1.26 27.18
N ALA A 176 -5.81 -0.43 26.57
CA ALA A 176 -5.37 0.76 25.85
C ALA A 176 -4.59 1.70 26.81
N GLY A 177 -3.43 2.17 26.38
CA GLY A 177 -2.49 2.93 27.22
C GLY A 177 -1.50 2.09 28.04
N VAL A 178 -1.73 0.76 28.19
CA VAL A 178 -0.78 -0.17 28.82
C VAL A 178 -0.06 -0.99 27.75
N SER A 179 -0.81 -1.59 26.84
CA SER A 179 -0.26 -2.33 25.70
C SER A 179 -0.16 -1.42 24.48
N ARG A 180 1.05 -1.31 23.91
CA ARG A 180 1.30 -0.50 22.69
C ARG A 180 0.44 -0.95 21.52
N LYS A 181 0.29 -2.27 21.34
CA LYS A 181 -0.53 -2.89 20.30
C LYS A 181 -2.01 -2.52 20.44
N ILE A 182 -2.55 -2.65 21.65
CA ILE A 182 -3.95 -2.33 21.92
C ILE A 182 -4.20 -0.82 21.81
N ASP A 183 -3.27 0.02 22.28
CA ASP A 183 -3.35 1.48 22.09
C ASP A 183 -3.35 1.86 20.61
N ALA A 184 -2.54 1.19 19.79
CA ALA A 184 -2.50 1.43 18.36
C ALA A 184 -3.83 1.11 17.67
N LEU A 185 -4.45 -0.04 18.01
CA LEU A 185 -5.79 -0.39 17.51
C LEU A 185 -6.86 0.60 17.98
N ALA A 186 -6.81 1.02 19.24
CA ALA A 186 -7.76 2.00 19.78
C ALA A 186 -7.75 3.30 18.97
N ARG A 187 -6.56 3.80 18.63
CA ARG A 187 -6.37 5.01 17.82
C ARG A 187 -6.86 4.84 16.40
N TRP A 188 -6.64 3.68 15.78
CA TRP A 188 -7.12 3.44 14.44
C TRP A 188 -8.65 3.32 14.40
N LEU A 189 -9.26 2.60 15.34
CA LEU A 189 -10.73 2.57 15.50
C LEU A 189 -11.32 3.96 15.73
N ASP A 190 -10.69 4.78 16.57
CA ASP A 190 -11.09 6.16 16.81
C ASP A 190 -10.97 7.01 15.52
N ALA A 191 -9.91 6.84 14.73
CA ALA A 191 -9.75 7.50 13.44
C ALA A 191 -10.83 7.09 12.42
N VAL A 192 -11.17 5.80 12.34
CA VAL A 192 -12.22 5.28 11.46
C VAL A 192 -13.59 5.85 11.85
N LYS A 193 -13.95 5.80 13.14
CA LYS A 193 -15.22 6.38 13.63
C LYS A 193 -15.31 7.88 13.38
N PHE A 194 -14.20 8.59 13.45
CA PHE A 194 -14.16 10.02 13.13
C PHE A 194 -14.45 10.29 11.66
N ALA A 195 -13.92 9.47 10.76
CA ALA A 195 -14.23 9.56 9.34
C ALA A 195 -15.71 9.25 9.03
N GLU A 196 -16.31 8.29 9.74
CA GLU A 196 -17.75 7.98 9.65
C GLU A 196 -18.64 9.16 10.08
N GLY A 197 -18.13 10.08 10.90
CA GLY A 197 -18.81 11.32 11.30
C GLY A 197 -19.00 12.35 10.18
N GLY A 198 -18.54 12.06 8.95
CA GLY A 198 -18.76 12.89 7.76
C GLY A 198 -17.73 14.01 7.57
N ALA A 199 -16.67 14.07 8.37
CA ALA A 199 -15.62 15.06 8.24
C ALA A 199 -14.83 14.88 6.93
N GLN A 200 -14.61 15.96 6.19
CA GLN A 200 -13.94 15.94 4.88
C GLN A 200 -12.54 16.56 4.94
N LEU A 201 -11.60 16.02 4.15
CA LEU A 201 -10.22 16.53 4.09
C LEU A 201 -10.16 18.03 3.73
N ALA A 202 -10.99 18.47 2.78
CA ALA A 202 -11.01 19.84 2.28
C ALA A 202 -11.34 20.88 3.37
N GLU A 203 -12.14 20.51 4.37
CA GLU A 203 -12.48 21.38 5.50
C GLU A 203 -11.26 21.71 6.37
N PHE A 204 -10.36 20.74 6.52
CA PHE A 204 -9.13 20.90 7.28
C PHE A 204 -8.05 21.61 6.47
N ASP A 205 -7.97 21.39 5.16
CA ASP A 205 -7.03 22.08 4.28
C ASP A 205 -7.20 23.60 4.36
N ALA A 206 -8.45 24.09 4.34
CA ALA A 206 -8.74 25.51 4.48
C ALA A 206 -8.31 26.08 5.84
N LYS A 207 -8.56 25.35 6.95
CA LYS A 207 -8.16 25.75 8.31
C LYS A 207 -6.64 25.80 8.46
N ILE A 208 -5.93 24.79 7.95
CA ILE A 208 -4.47 24.71 7.99
C ILE A 208 -3.83 25.81 7.13
N ALA A 209 -4.42 26.12 5.97
CA ALA A 209 -3.97 27.21 5.13
C ALA A 209 -4.11 28.58 5.83
N ALA A 210 -5.21 28.79 6.54
CA ALA A 210 -5.45 30.01 7.32
C ALA A 210 -4.56 30.11 8.57
N ASN A 211 -4.29 28.98 9.24
CA ASN A 211 -3.42 28.90 10.40
C ASN A 211 -2.58 27.62 10.37
N LYS A 212 -1.29 27.74 10.01
CA LYS A 212 -0.37 26.60 9.94
C LYS A 212 -0.13 25.90 11.28
N ARG A 213 -0.46 26.55 12.41
CA ARG A 213 -0.39 26.03 13.78
C ARG A 213 -1.75 25.54 14.30
N ASP A 214 -2.75 25.39 13.43
CA ASP A 214 -4.00 24.71 13.78
C ASP A 214 -3.74 23.20 13.89
N PHE A 215 -3.17 22.79 15.04
CA PHE A 215 -2.78 21.41 15.30
C PHE A 215 -4.00 20.48 15.45
N GLU A 216 -5.14 21.01 15.92
CA GLU A 216 -6.41 20.28 15.94
C GLU A 216 -6.83 19.91 14.51
N ALA A 217 -6.81 20.86 13.57
CA ALA A 217 -7.12 20.59 12.16
C ALA A 217 -6.12 19.62 11.51
N ARG A 218 -4.82 19.77 11.79
CA ARG A 218 -3.79 18.81 11.31
C ARG A 218 -4.00 17.41 11.85
N PHE A 219 -4.31 17.28 13.13
CA PHE A 219 -4.54 15.98 13.75
C PHE A 219 -5.83 15.34 13.23
N ALA A 220 -6.90 16.12 13.06
CA ALA A 220 -8.13 15.66 12.42
C ALA A 220 -7.89 15.18 10.98
N ARG A 221 -7.09 15.91 10.20
CA ARG A 221 -6.67 15.48 8.86
C ARG A 221 -5.87 14.17 8.91
N ALA A 222 -4.94 14.03 9.86
CA ALA A 222 -4.19 12.79 10.05
C ALA A 222 -5.11 11.60 10.35
N ARG A 223 -6.15 11.77 11.18
CA ARG A 223 -7.17 10.73 11.45
C ARG A 223 -7.92 10.32 10.19
N LEU A 224 -8.33 11.26 9.34
CA LEU A 224 -8.98 10.92 8.06
C LEU A 224 -8.05 10.14 7.13
N LEU A 225 -6.77 10.49 7.09
CA LEU A 225 -5.76 9.77 6.31
C LEU A 225 -5.54 8.36 6.87
N MET A 226 -5.49 8.19 8.20
CA MET A 226 -5.43 6.87 8.86
C MET A 226 -6.65 6.00 8.54
N ALA A 227 -7.86 6.57 8.57
CA ALA A 227 -9.08 5.83 8.22
C ALA A 227 -9.04 5.29 6.78
N LYS A 228 -8.42 6.05 5.86
CA LYS A 228 -8.17 5.66 4.47
C LYS A 228 -6.90 4.83 4.27
N GLN A 229 -6.22 4.44 5.36
CA GLN A 229 -4.97 3.67 5.35
C GLN A 229 -3.82 4.38 4.60
N GLN A 230 -3.89 5.70 4.47
CA GLN A 230 -2.84 6.54 3.87
C GLN A 230 -1.76 6.86 4.92
N TRP A 231 -1.05 5.83 5.38
CA TRP A 231 -0.14 5.87 6.53
C TRP A 231 0.95 6.94 6.42
N THR A 232 1.59 7.04 5.26
CA THR A 232 2.64 8.02 4.99
C THR A 232 2.13 9.44 5.17
N ALA A 233 1.04 9.78 4.49
CA ALA A 233 0.45 11.12 4.56
C ALA A 233 -0.03 11.46 5.98
N ALA A 234 -0.60 10.48 6.71
CA ALA A 234 -0.97 10.66 8.10
C ALA A 234 0.24 10.97 8.98
N MET A 235 1.32 10.20 8.83
CA MET A 235 2.57 10.40 9.57
C MET A 235 3.22 11.75 9.26
N ASP A 236 3.20 12.21 8.01
CA ASP A 236 3.73 13.53 7.64
C ASP A 236 2.95 14.68 8.31
N GLU A 237 1.61 14.59 8.42
CA GLU A 237 0.83 15.58 9.17
C GLU A 237 1.16 15.59 10.67
N LEU A 238 1.40 14.41 11.25
CA LEU A 238 1.80 14.31 12.67
C LEU A 238 3.21 14.89 12.89
N LEU A 239 4.13 14.72 11.94
CA LEU A 239 5.45 15.35 12.01
C LEU A 239 5.35 16.87 11.94
N GLU A 240 4.46 17.43 11.12
CA GLU A 240 4.23 18.88 11.05
C GLU A 240 3.80 19.47 12.40
N ILE A 241 3.01 18.72 13.19
CA ILE A 241 2.68 19.09 14.58
C ILE A 241 3.94 19.01 15.43
N LEU A 242 4.63 17.87 15.43
CA LEU A 242 5.80 17.61 16.30
C LEU A 242 6.97 18.56 16.06
N MET A 243 7.16 19.02 14.83
CA MET A 243 8.18 20.02 14.48
C MET A 243 7.91 21.40 15.10
N ARG A 244 6.66 21.69 15.47
CA ARG A 244 6.24 23.01 15.99
C ARG A 244 5.83 22.99 17.45
N ASP A 245 5.33 21.86 17.93
CA ASP A 245 4.96 21.61 19.31
C ASP A 245 4.99 20.10 19.60
N LYS A 246 6.04 19.67 20.31
CA LYS A 246 6.30 18.26 20.61
C LYS A 246 5.36 17.69 21.68
N ALA A 247 4.83 18.54 22.54
CA ALA A 247 4.06 18.18 23.73
C ALA A 247 2.55 18.45 23.55
N TRP A 248 2.16 18.98 22.39
CA TRP A 248 0.77 19.28 22.07
C TRP A 248 -0.16 18.11 22.40
N ASN A 249 -1.21 18.43 23.15
CA ASN A 249 -2.25 17.50 23.59
C ASN A 249 -1.67 16.25 24.27
N GLU A 250 -0.79 16.43 25.25
CA GLU A 250 -0.17 15.32 26.02
C GLU A 250 0.57 14.31 25.13
N ASP A 251 1.39 14.80 24.21
CA ASP A 251 2.13 14.01 23.22
C ASP A 251 1.24 13.20 22.26
N LEU A 252 -0.02 13.60 22.05
CA LEU A 252 -0.97 12.82 21.25
C LEU A 252 -0.46 12.57 19.82
N ALA A 253 0.16 13.56 19.20
CA ALA A 253 0.72 13.43 17.85
C ALA A 253 1.83 12.37 17.79
N ARG A 254 2.74 12.36 18.76
CA ARG A 254 3.83 11.38 18.88
C ARG A 254 3.29 9.98 19.15
N LYS A 255 2.37 9.84 20.10
CA LYS A 255 1.74 8.56 20.45
C LYS A 255 1.02 7.97 19.24
N THR A 256 0.33 8.82 18.47
CA THR A 256 -0.37 8.40 17.24
C THR A 256 0.60 8.01 16.13
N TYR A 257 1.72 8.72 15.97
CA TYR A 257 2.75 8.34 15.00
C TYR A 257 3.33 6.96 15.33
N ILE A 258 3.65 6.71 16.61
CA ILE A 258 4.15 5.41 17.07
C ILE A 258 3.10 4.30 16.86
N ALA A 259 1.83 4.60 17.09
CA ALA A 259 0.73 3.67 16.82
C ALA A 259 0.65 3.29 15.34
N ILE A 260 0.82 4.24 14.41
CA ILE A 260 0.87 3.93 12.96
C ILE A 260 2.05 2.99 12.68
N LEU A 261 3.23 3.24 13.24
CA LEU A 261 4.39 2.35 13.06
C LEU A 261 4.10 0.93 13.55
N GLU A 262 3.45 0.76 14.71
CA GLU A 262 3.05 -0.55 15.23
C GLU A 262 2.03 -1.24 14.30
N ILE A 263 1.12 -0.49 13.68
CA ILE A 263 0.14 -1.03 12.73
C ILE A 263 0.81 -1.49 11.43
N ILE A 264 1.70 -0.70 10.85
CA ILE A 264 2.29 -1.03 9.54
C ILE A 264 3.49 -1.98 9.64
N GLU A 265 4.01 -2.22 10.85
CA GLU A 265 5.13 -3.15 11.04
C GLU A 265 4.72 -4.56 10.59
N PRO A 266 5.47 -5.18 9.67
CA PRO A 266 5.19 -6.53 9.24
C PRO A 266 5.47 -7.52 10.37
N PRO A 267 4.81 -8.70 10.37
CA PRO A 267 5.11 -9.74 11.34
C PRO A 267 6.60 -10.11 11.25
N LYS A 268 7.26 -10.18 12.41
CA LYS A 268 8.70 -10.46 12.47
C LYS A 268 8.98 -11.81 11.82
N ALA A 269 9.91 -11.81 10.86
CA ALA A 269 10.36 -13.03 10.22
C ALA A 269 10.94 -13.98 11.28
N LYS A 270 10.51 -15.25 11.23
CA LYS A 270 11.15 -16.30 12.03
C LYS A 270 12.57 -16.51 11.50
N VAL A 271 13.56 -16.12 12.30
CA VAL A 271 14.98 -16.37 12.03
C VAL A 271 15.49 -17.48 12.95
N ALA A 272 16.58 -18.11 12.56
CA ALA A 272 17.22 -19.14 13.38
C ALA A 272 17.67 -18.56 14.73
N ASP A 273 17.76 -19.40 15.76
CA ASP A 273 18.18 -18.99 17.11
C ASP A 273 19.49 -18.19 17.06
N GLY A 274 19.47 -17.01 17.67
CA GLY A 274 20.62 -16.09 17.74
C GLY A 274 20.72 -15.08 16.60
N GLN A 275 19.87 -15.14 15.58
CA GLN A 275 19.79 -14.12 14.54
C GLN A 275 18.79 -13.01 14.92
N ILE A 276 19.11 -11.76 14.59
CA ILE A 276 18.20 -10.63 14.72
C ILE A 276 17.44 -10.51 13.40
N PRO A 277 16.09 -10.59 13.40
CA PRO A 277 15.32 -10.35 12.19
C PRO A 277 15.65 -8.97 11.62
N PRO A 278 15.85 -8.84 10.30
CA PRO A 278 16.07 -7.54 9.69
C PRO A 278 14.86 -6.63 9.93
N ASP A 279 15.11 -5.38 10.28
CA ASP A 279 14.07 -4.37 10.38
C ASP A 279 13.48 -4.08 9.00
N ASP A 280 12.18 -3.80 8.97
CA ASP A 280 11.53 -3.32 7.75
C ASP A 280 12.14 -1.96 7.33
N PRO A 281 12.65 -1.81 6.10
CA PRO A 281 13.36 -0.61 5.67
C PRO A 281 12.46 0.64 5.63
N THR A 282 11.15 0.45 5.41
CA THR A 282 10.15 1.51 5.38
C THR A 282 9.89 2.01 6.80
N VAL A 283 9.57 1.11 7.73
CA VAL A 283 9.37 1.42 9.15
C VAL A 283 10.65 2.01 9.78
N ALA A 284 11.82 1.47 9.47
CA ALA A 284 13.10 1.99 9.94
C ALA A 284 13.35 3.43 9.45
N THR A 285 12.93 3.77 8.24
CA THR A 285 13.02 5.14 7.71
C THR A 285 12.10 6.10 8.46
N TYR A 286 10.84 5.71 8.71
CA TYR A 286 9.92 6.53 9.49
C TYR A 286 10.31 6.67 10.96
N ARG A 287 10.89 5.63 11.57
CA ARG A 287 11.49 5.70 12.91
C ARG A 287 12.62 6.73 12.96
N ARG A 288 13.50 6.73 11.96
CA ARG A 288 14.59 7.72 11.83
C ARG A 288 14.07 9.16 11.70
N ARG A 289 13.04 9.38 10.87
CA ARG A 289 12.39 10.69 10.72
C ARG A 289 11.82 11.20 12.05
N LEU A 290 11.09 10.34 12.77
CA LEU A 290 10.56 10.67 14.09
C LEU A 290 11.68 11.05 15.07
N SER A 291 12.72 10.21 15.18
CA SER A 291 13.86 10.48 16.06
C SER A 291 14.53 11.82 15.73
N SER A 292 14.71 12.14 14.45
CA SER A 292 15.28 13.42 14.02
C SER A 292 14.47 14.61 14.52
N VAL A 293 13.14 14.58 14.37
CA VAL A 293 12.24 15.68 14.78
C VAL A 293 12.13 15.79 16.30
N VAL A 294 12.18 14.67 16.99
CA VAL A 294 12.05 14.64 18.45
C VAL A 294 13.31 15.17 19.14
N LEU A 295 14.47 14.83 18.61
CA LEU A 295 15.78 15.19 19.18
C LEU A 295 16.27 16.59 18.77
N SER A 296 15.76 17.16 17.67
CA SER A 296 16.06 18.54 17.22
C SER A 296 15.37 19.59 18.07
#